data_AF-A0A8J3PE86-F1
#
_entry.id   AF-A0A8J3PE86-F1
#
_cell.length_a   1.000
_cell.length_b   1.000
_cell.length_c   1.000
_cell.angle_alpha   90.00
_cell.angle_beta   90.00
_cell.angle_gamma   90.00
#
_symmetry.space_group_name_H-M   'P 1'
#
loop_
_entity.id
_entity.type
_entity.pdbx_description
1 polymer ?
#
loop_
_entity_poly.entity_id
_entity_poly.type
_entity_poly.pdbx_seq_one_letter_code
_entity_poly.pdbx_strand_id
1 'polypeptide(L)'
;MDDNPLLAELRWVHDMLRRDLAAVRRLADEAAGGAPARDLQQGLRKLQSNGPLFQLKINCLSYCQFVHHHHQAEDAMMFPAVRRAAPHLRATVDRLEADHRVVSDLLDQVEGAARALGGDDAEIRAKLVVALRTLSDKLLEHLEFEEGELGPVLKTWKRWPFHG
;
A
#
# COMPACT_ATOMS: atom_id res chain seq x y z
N MET A 1 -12.30 -25.30 -5.61
CA MET A 1 -11.91 -24.43 -4.48
C MET A 1 -12.48 -23.07 -4.82
N ASP A 2 -13.47 -22.63 -4.05
CA ASP A 2 -14.33 -21.50 -4.36
C ASP A 2 -13.57 -20.17 -4.26
N ASP A 3 -12.89 -19.78 -5.33
CA ASP A 3 -12.36 -18.42 -5.46
C ASP A 3 -13.51 -17.49 -5.79
N ASN A 4 -14.05 -16.87 -4.73
CA ASN A 4 -14.95 -15.76 -4.87
C ASN A 4 -14.22 -14.64 -5.65
N PRO A 5 -14.78 -14.14 -6.77
CA PRO A 5 -14.09 -13.20 -7.65
C PRO A 5 -13.68 -11.91 -6.94
N LEU A 6 -14.41 -11.47 -5.91
CA LEU A 6 -14.12 -10.23 -5.18
C LEU A 6 -12.94 -10.40 -4.22
N LEU A 7 -12.90 -11.52 -3.49
CA LEU A 7 -11.74 -11.84 -2.66
C LEU A 7 -10.49 -12.12 -3.51
N ALA A 8 -10.68 -12.74 -4.68
CA ALA A 8 -9.60 -12.96 -5.64
C ALA A 8 -9.06 -11.63 -6.19
N GLU A 9 -9.93 -10.66 -6.50
CA GLU A 9 -9.55 -9.31 -6.93
C GLU A 9 -8.76 -8.56 -5.85
N LEU A 10 -9.27 -8.53 -4.61
CA LEU A 10 -8.58 -7.90 -3.48
C LEU A 10 -7.18 -8.50 -3.28
N ARG A 11 -7.09 -9.84 -3.22
CA ARG A 11 -5.83 -10.55 -3.07
C ARG A 11 -4.86 -10.30 -4.22
N TRP A 12 -5.37 -10.21 -5.45
CA TRP A 12 -4.54 -9.89 -6.60
C TRP A 12 -3.92 -8.50 -6.48
N VAL A 13 -4.69 -7.50 -6.02
CA VAL A 13 -4.17 -6.17 -5.68
C VAL A 13 -3.13 -6.24 -4.57
N HIS A 14 -3.43 -6.94 -3.47
CA HIS A 14 -2.51 -7.06 -2.33
C HIS A 14 -1.21 -7.78 -2.70
N ASP A 15 -1.26 -8.80 -3.54
CA ASP A 15 -0.08 -9.52 -4.00
C ASP A 15 0.81 -8.64 -4.89
N MET A 16 0.24 -7.70 -5.64
CA MET A 16 1.04 -6.66 -6.30
C MET A 16 1.70 -5.74 -5.28
N LEU A 17 0.95 -5.23 -4.30
CA LEU A 17 1.49 -4.38 -3.23
C LEU A 17 2.63 -5.07 -2.46
N ARG A 18 2.47 -6.35 -2.12
CA ARG A 18 3.52 -7.15 -1.45
C ARG A 18 4.80 -7.27 -2.28
N ARG A 19 4.68 -7.46 -3.60
CA ARG A 19 5.85 -7.51 -4.51
C ARG A 19 6.57 -6.17 -4.54
N ASP A 20 5.84 -5.07 -4.57
CA ASP A 20 6.42 -3.73 -4.57
C ASP A 20 7.06 -3.40 -3.21
N LEU A 21 6.45 -3.81 -2.10
CA LEU A 21 7.03 -3.65 -0.76
C LEU A 21 8.35 -4.42 -0.59
N ALA A 22 8.51 -5.57 -1.23
CA ALA A 22 9.79 -6.27 -1.26
C ALA A 22 10.87 -5.44 -1.99
N ALA A 23 10.50 -4.66 -3.00
CA ALA A 23 11.41 -3.72 -3.66
C ALA A 23 11.67 -2.46 -2.82
N VAL A 24 10.67 -1.96 -2.09
CA VAL A 24 10.81 -0.86 -1.12
C VAL A 24 11.83 -1.21 -0.02
N ARG A 25 11.76 -2.43 0.51
CA ARG A 25 12.72 -2.92 1.52
C ARG A 25 14.16 -2.95 0.99
N ARG A 26 14.36 -3.46 -0.23
CA ARG A 26 15.69 -3.45 -0.88
C ARG A 26 16.24 -2.03 -1.03
N LEU A 27 15.39 -1.09 -1.47
CA LEU A 27 15.79 0.31 -1.59
C LEU A 27 16.16 0.94 -0.23
N ALA A 28 15.43 0.59 0.83
CA ALA A 28 15.77 1.05 2.18
C ALA A 28 17.13 0.51 2.64
N ASP A 29 17.46 -0.74 2.30
CA ASP A 29 18.76 -1.34 2.61
C ASP A 29 19.89 -0.73 1.79
N GLU A 30 19.67 -0.46 0.50
CA GLU A 30 20.62 0.29 -0.36
C GLU A 30 20.88 1.70 0.20
N ALA A 31 19.83 2.39 0.64
CA ALA A 31 19.94 3.72 1.22
C ALA A 31 20.71 3.69 2.55
N ALA A 32 20.44 2.70 3.41
CA ALA A 32 21.18 2.48 4.65
C ALA A 32 22.65 2.11 4.40
N GLY A 33 22.93 1.40 3.31
CA GLY A 33 24.29 1.03 2.87
C GLY A 33 25.07 2.19 2.22
N GLY A 34 24.49 3.39 2.13
CA GLY A 34 25.17 4.56 1.58
C GLY A 34 25.20 4.61 0.05
N ALA A 35 24.29 3.92 -0.64
CA ALA A 35 24.21 3.99 -2.10
C ALA A 35 24.11 5.45 -2.58
N PRO A 36 24.77 5.83 -3.69
CA PRO A 36 24.70 7.18 -4.24
C PRO A 36 23.26 7.67 -4.43
N ALA A 37 22.99 8.94 -4.16
CA ALA A 37 21.63 9.50 -4.30
C ALA A 37 21.03 9.27 -5.69
N ARG A 38 21.85 9.29 -6.75
CA ARG A 38 21.41 9.00 -8.12
C ARG A 38 20.86 7.57 -8.28
N ASP A 39 21.45 6.61 -7.57
CA ASP A 39 21.10 5.19 -7.64
C ASP A 39 19.82 4.96 -6.84
N LEU A 40 19.68 5.60 -5.68
CA LEU A 40 18.44 5.62 -4.89
C LEU A 40 17.29 6.27 -5.65
N GLN A 41 17.53 7.41 -6.29
CA GLN A 41 16.56 8.05 -7.18
C GLN A 41 16.21 7.12 -8.36
N GLN A 42 17.14 6.30 -8.85
CA GLN A 42 16.86 5.31 -9.88
C GLN A 42 16.06 4.11 -9.35
N GLY A 43 16.34 3.62 -8.14
CA GLY A 43 15.57 2.56 -7.47
C GLY A 43 14.14 3.00 -7.17
N LEU A 44 13.98 4.21 -6.62
CA LEU A 44 12.71 4.92 -6.53
C LEU A 44 12.05 5.08 -7.90
N ARG A 45 12.84 5.13 -8.99
CA ARG A 45 12.36 5.09 -10.38
C ARG A 45 11.90 3.73 -10.88
N LYS A 46 12.54 2.64 -10.46
CA LYS A 46 12.18 1.27 -10.88
C LYS A 46 10.96 0.73 -10.14
N LEU A 47 10.74 1.15 -8.89
CA LEU A 47 9.46 0.93 -8.19
C LEU A 47 8.25 1.44 -9.00
N GLN A 48 8.50 2.34 -9.94
CA GLN A 48 7.51 2.96 -10.83
C GLN A 48 7.26 2.16 -12.11
N SER A 49 8.09 1.15 -12.45
CA SER A 49 8.10 0.56 -13.80
C SER A 49 7.71 -0.92 -13.85
N ASN A 50 7.70 -1.63 -12.72
CA ASN A 50 7.57 -3.10 -12.71
C ASN A 50 6.20 -3.62 -12.19
N GLY A 51 5.24 -2.74 -11.90
CA GLY A 51 3.89 -3.10 -11.48
C GLY A 51 2.94 -3.36 -12.68
N PRO A 52 2.05 -4.38 -12.64
CA PRO A 52 1.09 -4.65 -13.72
C PRO A 52 0.09 -3.50 -14.00
N LEU A 53 -0.24 -2.67 -13.00
CA LEU A 53 -1.10 -1.50 -13.14
C LEU A 53 -0.37 -0.24 -13.64
N PHE A 54 0.95 -0.31 -13.79
CA PHE A 54 1.86 0.83 -13.99
C PHE A 54 2.25 1.10 -15.46
N GLN A 55 1.63 0.42 -16.44
CA GLN A 55 1.84 0.78 -17.85
C GLN A 55 1.33 2.19 -18.21
N LEU A 56 0.70 2.92 -17.27
CA LEU A 56 0.27 4.32 -17.42
C LEU A 56 0.79 5.21 -16.27
N LYS A 57 1.98 5.79 -16.47
CA LYS A 57 2.57 7.05 -15.93
C LYS A 57 2.83 7.29 -14.41
N ILE A 58 4.15 7.45 -14.16
CA ILE A 58 4.94 8.49 -13.41
C ILE A 58 5.06 8.47 -11.87
N ASN A 59 6.22 7.99 -11.44
CA ASN A 59 6.98 8.36 -10.24
C ASN A 59 6.67 7.59 -8.91
N CYS A 60 7.52 7.68 -7.87
CA CYS A 60 7.27 7.02 -6.55
C CYS A 60 5.97 7.55 -5.92
N LEU A 61 5.58 8.77 -6.29
CA LEU A 61 4.28 9.34 -5.95
C LEU A 61 3.16 8.53 -6.62
N SER A 62 3.36 7.87 -7.77
CA SER A 62 2.34 6.95 -8.31
C SER A 62 2.11 5.74 -7.42
N TYR A 63 3.13 5.18 -6.76
CA TYR A 63 2.91 4.05 -5.85
C TYR A 63 2.11 4.53 -4.64
N CYS A 64 2.53 5.65 -4.06
CA CYS A 64 1.82 6.30 -2.96
C CYS A 64 0.37 6.61 -3.35
N GLN A 65 0.17 7.28 -4.48
CA GLN A 65 -1.14 7.56 -5.07
C GLN A 65 -1.94 6.29 -5.28
N PHE A 66 -1.35 5.21 -5.81
CA PHE A 66 -2.08 3.96 -6.03
C PHE A 66 -2.62 3.40 -4.71
N VAL A 67 -1.77 3.32 -3.67
CA VAL A 67 -2.19 2.85 -2.35
C VAL A 67 -3.26 3.78 -1.77
N HIS A 68 -3.11 5.11 -1.89
CA HIS A 68 -4.16 6.04 -1.48
C HIS A 68 -5.50 5.79 -2.20
N HIS A 69 -5.49 5.64 -3.52
CA HIS A 69 -6.72 5.43 -4.30
C HIS A 69 -7.38 4.09 -3.98
N HIS A 70 -6.59 3.04 -3.78
CA HIS A 70 -7.07 1.73 -3.36
C HIS A 70 -7.80 1.81 -2.00
N HIS A 71 -7.13 2.35 -0.97
CA HIS A 71 -7.73 2.51 0.35
C HIS A 71 -8.95 3.45 0.32
N GLN A 72 -8.90 4.53 -0.46
CA GLN A 72 -10.05 5.42 -0.65
C GLN A 72 -11.25 4.70 -1.26
N ALA A 73 -11.03 3.79 -2.22
CA ALA A 73 -12.11 3.01 -2.80
C ALA A 73 -12.71 2.05 -1.78
N GLU A 74 -11.91 1.47 -0.89
CA GLU A 74 -12.38 0.59 0.18
C GLU A 74 -13.18 1.36 1.24
N ASP A 75 -12.67 2.50 1.69
CA ASP A 75 -13.34 3.40 2.63
C ASP A 75 -14.68 3.88 2.08
N ALA A 76 -14.71 4.34 0.83
CA ALA A 76 -15.90 4.92 0.21
C ALA A 76 -16.94 3.87 -0.15
N MET A 77 -16.49 2.66 -0.50
CA MET A 77 -17.34 1.63 -1.08
C MET A 77 -17.36 0.39 -0.17
N MET A 78 -16.30 -0.41 -0.16
CA MET A 78 -16.26 -1.74 0.48
C MET A 78 -16.72 -1.73 1.94
N PHE A 79 -16.12 -0.88 2.77
CA PHE A 79 -16.33 -0.83 4.21
C PHE A 79 -17.76 -0.50 4.61
N PRO A 80 -18.44 0.52 4.03
CA PRO A 80 -19.87 0.73 4.23
C PRO A 80 -20.73 -0.52 3.95
N ALA A 81 -20.38 -1.32 2.95
CA ALA A 81 -21.12 -2.54 2.66
C ALA A 81 -20.82 -3.68 3.61
N VAL A 82 -19.56 -3.84 4.05
CA VAL A 82 -19.20 -4.77 5.12
C VAL A 82 -20.00 -4.44 6.38
N ARG A 83 -20.08 -3.17 6.78
CA ARG A 83 -20.85 -2.75 7.96
C ARG A 83 -22.34 -3.10 7.87
N ARG A 84 -22.92 -3.09 6.66
CA ARG A 84 -24.32 -3.50 6.43
C ARG A 84 -24.51 -5.02 6.45
N ALA A 85 -23.62 -5.76 5.78
CA ALA A 85 -23.72 -7.21 5.63
C ALA A 85 -23.27 -7.98 6.88
N ALA A 86 -22.32 -7.43 7.63
CA ALA A 86 -21.71 -8.03 8.81
C ALA A 86 -21.53 -7.01 9.94
N PRO A 87 -22.61 -6.62 10.66
CA PRO A 87 -22.54 -5.61 11.72
C PRO A 87 -21.57 -5.95 12.87
N HIS A 88 -21.24 -7.23 13.07
CA HIS A 88 -20.26 -7.67 14.07
C HIS A 88 -18.83 -7.26 13.72
N LEU A 89 -18.52 -6.91 12.46
CA LEU A 89 -17.20 -6.44 12.01
C LEU A 89 -17.00 -4.94 12.11
N ARG A 90 -17.89 -4.18 12.79
CA ARG A 90 -17.76 -2.72 12.89
C ARG A 90 -16.41 -2.29 13.46
N ALA A 91 -15.95 -2.92 14.52
CA ALA A 91 -14.66 -2.61 15.14
C ALA A 91 -13.47 -2.98 14.23
N THR A 92 -13.58 -4.06 13.47
CA THR A 92 -12.60 -4.44 12.43
C THR A 92 -12.49 -3.35 11.38
N VAL A 93 -13.63 -2.87 10.85
CA VAL A 93 -13.66 -1.80 9.85
C VAL A 93 -13.13 -0.48 10.43
N ASP A 94 -13.48 -0.13 11.67
CA ASP A 94 -12.95 1.07 12.35
C ASP A 94 -11.42 1.02 12.46
N ARG A 95 -10.86 -0.17 12.69
CA ARG A 95 -9.40 -0.39 12.70
C ARG A 95 -8.81 -0.23 11.30
N LEU A 96 -9.40 -0.84 10.27
CA LEU A 96 -8.89 -0.74 8.90
C LEU A 96 -8.87 0.72 8.41
N GLU A 97 -9.92 1.48 8.67
CA GLU A 97 -9.98 2.93 8.38
C GLU A 97 -8.91 3.72 9.17
N ALA A 98 -8.50 3.25 10.35
CA ALA A 98 -7.39 3.83 11.11
C ALA A 98 -6.03 3.47 10.51
N ASP A 99 -5.85 2.22 10.09
CA ASP A 99 -4.65 1.76 9.40
C ASP A 99 -4.48 2.52 8.07
N HIS A 100 -5.56 2.78 7.32
CA HIS A 100 -5.53 3.60 6.10
C HIS A 100 -4.97 5.00 6.33
N ARG A 101 -5.38 5.66 7.42
CA ARG A 101 -4.86 6.99 7.80
C ARG A 101 -3.37 6.93 8.13
N VAL A 102 -2.94 5.93 8.89
CA VAL A 102 -1.51 5.73 9.22
C VAL A 102 -0.69 5.48 7.97
N VAL A 103 -1.15 4.62 7.07
CA VAL A 103 -0.47 4.34 5.79
C VAL A 103 -0.42 5.61 4.95
N SER A 104 -1.51 6.37 4.86
CA SER A 104 -1.57 7.65 4.14
C SER A 104 -0.47 8.62 4.62
N ASP A 105 -0.35 8.83 5.94
CA ASP A 105 0.66 9.71 6.52
C ASP A 105 2.10 9.22 6.26
N LEU A 106 2.31 7.90 6.20
CA LEU A 106 3.62 7.31 5.89
C LEU A 106 4.00 7.45 4.41
N LEU A 107 3.01 7.33 3.52
CA LEU A 107 3.19 7.57 2.10
C LEU A 107 3.64 9.03 1.86
N ASP A 108 2.96 10.00 2.47
CA ASP A 108 3.32 11.42 2.40
C ASP A 108 4.75 11.69 2.90
N GLN A 109 5.17 11.01 3.98
CA GLN A 109 6.55 11.10 4.48
C GLN A 109 7.57 10.53 3.50
N VAL A 110 7.29 9.38 2.87
CA VAL A 110 8.15 8.81 1.83
C VAL A 110 8.23 9.76 0.63
N GLU A 111 7.11 10.33 0.18
CA GLU A 111 7.09 11.31 -0.91
C GLU A 111 7.96 12.52 -0.59
N GLY A 112 7.80 13.10 0.61
CA GLY A 112 8.56 14.26 1.06
C GLY A 112 10.06 13.98 1.12
N ALA A 113 10.46 12.86 1.73
CA ALA A 113 11.85 12.45 1.84
C ALA A 113 12.47 12.17 0.46
N ALA A 114 11.73 11.52 -0.43
CA ALA A 114 12.18 11.23 -1.80
C ALA A 114 12.37 12.52 -2.62
N ARG A 115 11.49 13.51 -2.47
CA ARG A 115 11.62 14.82 -3.14
C ARG A 115 12.80 15.64 -2.59
N ALA A 116 13.07 15.52 -1.29
CA ALA A 116 14.19 16.20 -0.63
C ALA A 116 15.55 15.53 -0.88
N LEU A 117 15.59 14.31 -1.44
CA LEU A 117 16.81 13.56 -1.66
C LEU A 117 17.70 14.22 -2.73
N GLY A 118 18.75 14.92 -2.27
CA GLY A 118 19.78 15.54 -3.11
C GLY A 118 21.17 15.48 -2.46
N GLY A 119 22.22 15.30 -3.28
CA GLY A 119 23.61 15.23 -2.79
C GLY A 119 23.87 14.11 -1.78
N ASP A 120 24.77 14.36 -0.82
CA ASP A 120 25.11 13.45 0.28
C ASP A 120 24.50 13.89 1.63
N ASP A 121 23.23 14.31 1.61
CA ASP A 121 22.52 14.63 2.84
C ASP A 121 22.20 13.36 3.65
N ALA A 122 23.01 13.11 4.68
CA ALA A 122 22.87 11.94 5.55
C ALA A 122 21.57 11.95 6.38
N GLU A 123 21.04 13.13 6.72
CA GLU A 123 19.82 13.25 7.51
C GLU A 123 18.59 12.89 6.66
N ILE A 124 18.48 13.44 5.45
CA ILE A 124 17.40 13.11 4.52
C ILE A 124 17.42 11.63 4.15
N ARG A 125 18.62 11.06 3.94
CA ARG A 125 18.80 9.62 3.71
C ARG A 125 18.30 8.79 4.89
N ALA A 126 18.65 9.14 6.12
CA ALA A 126 18.17 8.45 7.31
C ALA A 126 16.63 8.53 7.43
N LYS A 127 16.04 9.70 7.17
CA LYS A 127 14.57 9.88 7.15
C LYS A 127 13.91 8.99 6.10
N LEU A 128 14.47 8.91 4.89
CA LEU A 128 13.95 8.05 3.83
C LEU A 128 14.00 6.56 4.22
N VAL A 129 15.11 6.11 4.81
CA VAL A 129 15.24 4.71 5.28
C VAL A 129 14.18 4.37 6.33
N VAL A 130 14.00 5.25 7.32
CA VAL A 130 12.98 5.05 8.36
C VAL A 130 11.59 5.01 7.74
N ALA A 131 11.24 5.99 6.88
CA ALA A 131 9.94 6.07 6.25
C ALA A 131 9.61 4.84 5.39
N LEU A 132 10.56 4.37 4.56
CA LEU A 132 10.37 3.19 3.71
C LEU A 132 10.17 1.90 4.54
N ARG A 133 10.92 1.73 5.64
CA ARG A 133 10.79 0.57 6.52
C ARG A 133 9.46 0.59 7.27
N THR A 134 9.11 1.72 7.88
CA THR A 134 7.85 1.87 8.61
C THR A 134 6.64 1.68 7.70
N LEU A 135 6.66 2.26 6.49
CA LEU A 135 5.62 2.03 5.49
C LEU A 135 5.48 0.55 5.15
N SER A 136 6.61 -0.13 4.87
CA SER A 136 6.57 -1.53 4.51
C SER A 136 6.01 -2.42 5.61
N ASP A 137 6.39 -2.18 6.86
CA ASP A 137 5.93 -3.01 7.97
C ASP A 137 4.44 -2.79 8.24
N LYS A 138 3.99 -1.52 8.22
CA LYS A 138 2.59 -1.18 8.46
C LYS A 138 1.66 -1.60 7.34
N LEU A 139 2.07 -1.46 6.09
CA LEU A 139 1.24 -1.91 4.98
C LEU A 139 1.14 -3.44 4.95
N LEU A 140 2.21 -4.19 5.22
CA LEU A 140 2.11 -5.66 5.28
C LEU A 140 1.19 -6.14 6.41
N GLU A 141 1.30 -5.54 7.60
CA GLU A 141 0.41 -5.82 8.74
C GLU A 141 -1.06 -5.57 8.38
N HIS A 142 -1.32 -4.43 7.73
CA HIS A 142 -2.64 -4.05 7.28
C HIS A 142 -3.23 -5.05 6.26
N LEU A 143 -2.49 -5.37 5.19
CA LEU A 143 -2.97 -6.27 4.13
C LEU A 143 -3.27 -7.69 4.66
N GLU A 144 -2.46 -8.19 5.61
CA GLU A 144 -2.71 -9.49 6.25
C GLU A 144 -3.97 -9.46 7.13
N PHE A 145 -4.14 -8.40 7.91
CA PHE A 145 -5.31 -8.24 8.77
C PHE A 145 -6.60 -8.12 7.96
N GLU A 146 -6.61 -7.32 6.90
CA GLU A 146 -7.78 -7.13 6.06
C GLU A 146 -8.23 -8.44 5.39
N GLU A 147 -7.30 -9.17 4.75
CA GLU A 147 -7.64 -10.43 4.10
C GLU A 147 -8.15 -11.48 5.08
N GLY A 148 -7.59 -11.51 6.30
CA GLY A 148 -7.99 -12.45 7.35
C GLY A 148 -9.41 -12.18 7.86
N GLU A 149 -9.71 -10.91 8.13
CA GLU A 149 -10.96 -10.52 8.78
C GLU A 149 -12.12 -10.33 7.79
N LEU A 150 -11.86 -9.72 6.63
CA LEU A 150 -12.90 -9.45 5.64
C LEU A 150 -13.10 -10.64 4.68
N GLY A 151 -12.08 -11.48 4.50
CA GLY A 151 -12.13 -12.63 3.61
C GLY A 151 -13.36 -13.53 3.78
N PRO A 152 -13.75 -13.94 5.02
CA PRO A 152 -14.95 -14.73 5.24
C PRO A 152 -16.23 -14.06 4.74
N VAL A 153 -16.38 -12.75 4.93
CA VAL A 153 -17.58 -12.01 4.47
C VAL A 153 -17.55 -11.81 2.96
N LEU A 154 -16.41 -11.42 2.39
CA LEU A 154 -16.26 -11.23 0.94
C LEU A 154 -16.57 -12.51 0.16
N LYS A 155 -16.21 -13.69 0.70
CA LYS A 155 -16.57 -14.99 0.10
C LYS A 155 -18.07 -15.22 -0.06
N THR A 156 -18.90 -14.55 0.74
CA THR A 156 -20.37 -14.68 0.66
C THR A 156 -20.99 -13.80 -0.42
N TRP A 157 -20.25 -12.84 -0.98
CA TRP A 157 -20.77 -11.86 -1.93
C TRP A 157 -20.64 -12.32 -3.38
N LYS A 158 -21.70 -12.21 -4.19
CA LYS A 158 -21.66 -12.61 -5.61
C LYS A 158 -21.32 -11.47 -6.57
N ARG A 159 -21.41 -10.23 -6.10
CA ARG A 159 -21.08 -8.99 -6.81
C ARG A 159 -20.67 -7.93 -5.80
N TRP A 160 -19.87 -6.94 -6.21
CA TRP A 160 -19.63 -5.77 -5.37
C TRP A 160 -20.97 -5.05 -5.10
N PRO A 161 -21.28 -4.70 -3.84
CA PRO A 161 -22.55 -4.06 -3.46
C PRO A 161 -22.75 -2.63 -4.02
N PHE A 162 -21.86 -2.13 -4.87
CA PHE A 162 -21.92 -0.83 -5.55
C PHE A 162 -22.13 -0.94 -7.05
N HIS A 163 -21.90 -2.12 -7.60
CA HIS A 163 -22.33 -2.47 -8.94
C HIS A 163 -23.72 -3.09 -8.80
N GLY A 164 -24.73 -2.23 -8.98
CA GLY A 164 -26.14 -2.63 -9.03
C GLY A 164 -26.37 -3.76 -10.02
#